data_AF-A0A526Z5Y4-F1
#
_entry.id   AF-A0A526Z5Y4-F1
#
_cell.length_a   1.000
_cell.length_b   1.000
_cell.length_c   1.000
_cell.angle_alpha   90.00
_cell.angle_beta   90.00
_cell.angle_gamma   90.00
#
_symmetry.space_group_name_H-M   'P 1'
#
loop_
_entity.id
_entity.type
_entity.pdbx_description
1 polymer ?
#
loop_
_entity_poly.entity_id
_entity_poly.type
_entity_poly.pdbx_seq_one_letter_code
_entity_poly.pdbx_strand_id
1 'polypeptide(L)' 'DREAMINTMVAGLDEKLRQNPRDAEGWMQLIRSYVVLGKADQARDALNRGIAVFGPDSDEAKKFTAFAVS' A
#
# COMPACT_ATOMS: atom_id res chain seq x y z
N ASP A 1 10.41 -19.39 -6.68
CA ASP A 1 10.70 -19.35 -5.22
C ASP A 1 10.76 -17.95 -4.63
N ARG A 2 11.67 -17.06 -5.07
CA ARG A 2 11.80 -15.70 -4.50
C ARG A 2 10.52 -14.86 -4.61
N GLU A 3 9.85 -14.90 -5.76
CA GLU A 3 8.62 -14.14 -5.97
C GLU A 3 7.46 -14.63 -5.09
N ALA A 4 7.33 -15.95 -4.90
CA ALA A 4 6.34 -16.53 -4.00
C ALA A 4 6.58 -16.08 -2.55
N MET A 5 7.84 -16.03 -2.10
CA MET A 5 8.18 -15.48 -0.77
C MET A 5 7.80 -14.00 -0.64
N ILE A 6 8.10 -13.18 -1.66
CA ILE A 6 7.73 -11.76 -1.65
C ILE A 6 6.20 -11.62 -1.63
N ASN A 7 5.47 -12.40 -2.41
CA ASN A 7 4.01 -12.40 -2.41
C ASN A 7 3.44 -12.72 -1.02
N THR A 8 3.99 -13.72 -0.32
CA THR A 8 3.56 -14.06 1.06
C THR A 8 3.87 -12.93 2.03
N MET A 9 5.05 -12.30 1.95
CA MET A 9 5.40 -11.16 2.79
C MET A 9 4.48 -9.97 2.57
N VAL A 10 4.17 -9.65 1.31
CA VAL A 10 3.26 -8.57 0.93
C VAL A 10 1.84 -8.83 1.41
N ALA A 11 1.35 -10.07 1.31
CA ALA A 11 0.06 -10.46 1.86
C ALA A 11 0.01 -10.31 3.39
N GLY A 12 1.09 -10.65 4.10
CA GLY A 12 1.21 -10.43 5.54
C GLY A 12 1.23 -8.95 5.93
N LEU A 13 1.89 -8.10 5.14
CA LEU A 13 1.86 -6.65 5.32
C LEU A 13 0.45 -6.09 5.11
N ASP A 14 -0.26 -6.54 4.08
CA ASP A 14 -1.65 -6.14 3.80
C ASP A 14 -2.57 -6.46 4.99
N GLU A 15 -2.51 -7.70 5.49
CA GLU A 15 -3.26 -8.12 6.67
C GLU A 15 -2.92 -7.28 7.91
N LYS A 16 -1.64 -7.03 8.16
CA LYS A 16 -1.20 -6.18 9.27
C LYS A 16 -1.78 -4.77 9.18
N LEU A 17 -1.83 -4.19 7.99
CA LEU A 17 -2.39 -2.85 7.76
C LEU A 17 -3.91 -2.82 7.90
N ARG A 18 -4.61 -3.93 7.63
CA ARG A 18 -6.03 -4.04 7.94
C ARG A 18 -6.29 -4.02 9.46
N GLN A 19 -5.35 -4.55 10.26
CA GLN A 19 -5.45 -4.55 11.72
C GLN A 19 -4.93 -3.26 12.37
N ASN A 20 -3.89 -2.66 11.80
CA ASN A 20 -3.34 -1.38 12.22
C ASN A 20 -3.35 -0.38 11.05
N PRO A 21 -4.53 0.19 10.73
CA PRO A 21 -4.68 1.02 9.54
C PRO A 21 -3.91 2.35 9.64
N ARG A 22 -3.62 2.86 10.84
CA ARG A 22 -2.95 4.16 11.03
C ARG A 22 -1.42 4.11 10.88
N ASP A 23 -0.92 3.21 10.03
CA ASP A 23 0.50 3.10 9.66
C ASP A 23 0.73 3.62 8.24
N ALA A 24 0.95 4.93 8.11
CA ALA A 24 1.12 5.58 6.81
C ALA A 24 2.35 5.06 6.05
N GLU A 25 3.44 4.74 6.77
CA GLU A 25 4.64 4.19 6.16
C GLU A 25 4.38 2.79 5.60
N GLY A 26 3.69 1.95 6.36
CA GLY A 26 3.31 0.62 5.91
C GLY A 26 2.42 0.66 4.66
N TRP A 27 1.49 1.62 4.56
CA TRP A 27 0.72 1.82 3.32
C TRP A 27 1.59 2.16 2.11
N MET A 28 2.58 3.05 2.25
CA MET A 28 3.52 3.36 1.17
C MET A 28 4.34 2.13 0.77
N GLN A 29 4.82 1.36 1.76
CA GLN A 29 5.55 0.12 1.51
C GLN A 29 4.68 -0.92 0.77
N LEU A 30 3.40 -1.04 1.12
CA LEU A 30 2.46 -1.95 0.47
C LEU A 30 2.23 -1.55 -0.99
N ILE A 31 1.93 -0.27 -1.26
CA ILE A 31 1.73 0.25 -2.61
C ILE A 31 2.97 -0.01 -3.47
N ARG A 32 4.16 0.33 -2.94
CA ARG A 32 5.43 0.10 -3.65
C ARG A 32 5.67 -1.37 -3.95
N SER A 33 5.37 -2.25 -3.00
CA SER A 33 5.59 -3.69 -3.17
C SER A 33 4.73 -4.25 -4.29
N TYR A 34 3.46 -3.85 -4.37
CA TYR A 34 2.59 -4.25 -5.48
C TYR A 34 3.07 -3.69 -6.83
N VAL A 35 3.58 -2.46 -6.88
CA VAL A 35 4.16 -1.90 -8.11
C VAL A 35 5.38 -2.69 -8.59
N VAL A 36 6.31 -3.01 -7.69
CA VAL A 36 7.52 -3.80 -8.02
C VAL A 36 7.17 -5.21 -8.51
N LEU A 37 6.07 -5.78 -8.02
CA LEU A 37 5.55 -7.07 -8.46
C LEU A 37 4.70 -7.00 -9.75
N GLY A 38 4.54 -5.82 -10.35
CA GLY A 38 3.68 -5.64 -11.53
C GLY A 38 2.18 -5.75 -11.25
N LYS A 39 1.77 -5.74 -9.98
CA LYS A 39 0.39 -5.92 -9.51
C LYS A 39 -0.33 -4.58 -9.43
N ALA A 40 -0.51 -3.93 -10.58
CA ALA A 40 -1.02 -2.57 -10.67
C ALA A 40 -2.42 -2.39 -10.02
N ASP A 41 -3.32 -3.36 -10.19
CA ASP A 41 -4.65 -3.29 -9.60
C ASP A 41 -4.61 -3.34 -8.06
N GLN A 42 -3.73 -4.19 -7.51
CA GLN A 42 -3.55 -4.29 -6.05
C GLN A 42 -2.87 -3.03 -5.47
N ALA A 43 -1.95 -2.42 -6.23
CA ALA A 43 -1.35 -1.14 -5.83
C ALA A 43 -2.41 -0.02 -5.75
N ARG A 44 -3.33 0.04 -6.73
CA ARG A 44 -4.43 1.02 -6.73
C ARG A 44 -5.43 0.77 -5.60
N ASP A 45 -5.76 -0.50 -5.32
CA ASP A 45 -6.59 -0.86 -4.16
C ASP A 45 -5.93 -0.41 -2.84
N ALA A 46 -4.65 -0.75 -2.64
CA ALA A 46 -3.90 -0.34 -1.46
C ALA A 46 -3.86 1.20 -1.29
N LEU A 47 -3.67 1.94 -2.38
CA LEU A 47 -3.72 3.41 -2.38
C LEU A 47 -5.08 3.92 -1.92
N ASN A 48 -6.17 3.42 -2.53
CA ASN A 48 -7.53 3.87 -2.20
C ASN A 48 -7.89 3.58 -0.74
N ARG A 49 -7.50 2.39 -0.23
CA ARG A 49 -7.70 2.04 1.18
C ARG A 49 -6.89 2.94 2.11
N GLY A 50 -5.63 3.23 1.78
CA GLY A 50 -4.81 4.18 2.52
C GLY A 50 -5.47 5.57 2.58
N ILE A 51 -5.94 6.08 1.45
CA ILE A 51 -6.68 7.36 1.40
C ILE A 51 -7.94 7.32 2.28
N ALA A 52 -8.71 6.23 2.22
CA ALA A 52 -9.92 6.08 3.04
C ALA A 52 -9.63 6.06 4.55
N VAL A 53 -8.50 5.51 4.97
CA VAL A 53 -8.09 5.45 6.39
C VAL A 53 -7.73 6.83 6.94
N PHE A 54 -6.96 7.60 6.19
CA PHE A 54 -6.43 8.90 6.66
C PHE A 54 -7.36 10.08 6.30
N GLY A 55 -8.23 9.89 5.31
CA GLY A 55 -9.08 10.91 4.73
C GLY A 55 -8.40 11.58 3.53
N PRO A 56 -9.15 11.90 2.46
CA PRO A 56 -8.59 12.44 1.22
C PRO A 56 -7.87 13.78 1.36
N ASP A 57 -8.22 14.57 2.37
CA ASP A 57 -7.62 15.89 2.61
C ASP A 57 -6.37 15.84 3.52
N SER A 58 -6.02 14.66 4.04
CA SER A 58 -4.87 14.48 4.90
C SER A 58 -3.55 14.61 4.14
N ASP A 59 -2.48 14.96 4.86
CA ASP A 59 -1.15 15.04 4.26
C ASP A 59 -0.59 13.66 3.88
N GLU A 60 -0.99 12.60 4.59
CA GLU A 60 -0.68 11.22 4.24
C GLU A 60 -1.34 10.81 2.92
N ALA A 61 -2.64 11.09 2.76
CA ALA A 61 -3.35 10.79 1.52
C ALA A 61 -2.70 11.49 0.33
N LYS A 62 -2.37 12.79 0.46
CA LYS A 62 -1.64 13.56 -0.57
C LYS A 62 -0.32 12.89 -0.93
N LYS A 63 0.47 12.47 0.07
CA LYS A 63 1.75 11.75 -0.14
C LYS A 63 1.55 10.44 -0.89
N PHE A 64 0.52 9.65 -0.57
CA PHE A 64 0.25 8.39 -1.28
C PHE A 64 -0.04 8.63 -2.76
N THR A 65 -0.88 9.62 -3.08
CA THR A 65 -1.16 10.01 -4.47
C THR A 65 0.09 10.50 -5.20
N ALA A 66 0.89 11.37 -4.57
CA ALA A 66 2.12 11.88 -5.17
C ALA A 66 3.13 10.76 -5.46
N PHE A 67 3.22 9.77 -4.57
CA PHE A 67 4.07 8.59 -4.74
C PHE A 67 3.57 7.65 -5.86
N ALA A 68 2.26 7.52 -6.04
CA ALA A 68 1.71 6.63 -7.06
C ALA A 68 1.84 7.16 -8.50
N VAL A 69 2.09 8.47 -8.66
CA VAL A 69 2.26 9.13 -9.98
C VAL A 69 3.71 9.42 -10.34
N SER A 70 4.67 9.16 -9.43
CA SER A 70 6.11 9.33 -9.64
C SER A 70 6.76 8.08 -10.21
#